data_AF-A0A8T5IZ78-F1
#
_entry.id   AF-A0A8T5IZ78-F1
#
_cell.length_a   1.000
_cell.length_b   1.000
_cell.length_c   1.000
_cell.angle_alpha   90.00
_cell.angle_beta   90.00
_cell.angle_gamma   90.00
#
_symmetry.space_group_name_H-M   'P 1'
#
loop_
_entity.id
_entity.type
_entity.pdbx_description
1 polymer ?
#
loop_
_entity_poly.entity_id
_entity_poly.type
_entity_poly.pdbx_seq_one_letter_code
_entity_poly.pdbx_strand_id
1 'polypeptide(L)'
;MHEGIHHIQKRKRTKGKHEPYPSKDFLKNILDRAIYIAGIFGLVMTIPQILKIYVEQNVSGISVLTWVAYLLMSLTWVAYGIVHKEKPLIITYSLWVIMKLVIIFGVMLYN
;
A
#
# COMPACT_ATOMS: atom_id res chain seq x y z
N MET A 1 31.33 -30.49 7.58
CA MET A 1 30.01 -30.84 8.13
C MET A 1 28.95 -29.78 7.73
N HIS A 2 28.84 -29.44 6.43
CA HIS A 2 27.97 -28.35 5.95
C HIS A 2 27.14 -28.71 4.69
N GLU A 3 26.75 -29.98 4.54
CA GLU A 3 25.90 -30.42 3.42
C GLU A 3 24.39 -30.48 3.76
N GLY A 4 23.98 -30.20 4.99
CA GLY A 4 22.58 -30.38 5.42
C GLY A 4 21.61 -29.27 5.02
N ILE A 5 22.10 -28.05 4.77
CA ILE A 5 21.24 -26.86 4.67
C ILE A 5 20.70 -26.64 3.24
N HIS A 6 21.41 -27.14 2.22
CA HIS A 6 21.03 -27.01 0.82
C HIS A 6 19.80 -27.87 0.43
N HIS A 7 19.49 -28.92 1.18
CA HIS A 7 18.36 -29.80 0.90
C HIS A 7 17.02 -29.29 1.44
N ILE A 8 17.04 -28.47 2.50
CA ILE A 8 15.81 -27.96 3.16
C ILE A 8 15.10 -26.92 2.28
N GLN A 9 15.86 -26.07 1.58
CA GLN A 9 15.28 -25.09 0.65
C GLN A 9 14.69 -25.74 -0.60
N LYS A 10 15.29 -26.85 -1.11
CA LYS A 10 14.73 -27.61 -2.25
C LYS A 10 13.40 -28.28 -1.90
N ARG A 11 13.22 -28.80 -0.67
CA ARG A 11 11.95 -29.40 -0.24
C ARG A 11 10.80 -28.40 -0.06
N LYS A 12 11.10 -27.12 0.25
CA LYS A 12 10.09 -26.05 0.25
C LYS A 12 9.61 -25.68 -1.16
N ARG A 13 10.44 -25.84 -2.20
CA ARG A 13 10.04 -25.64 -3.62
C ARG A 13 9.22 -26.80 -4.20
N THR A 14 9.40 -28.02 -3.71
CA THR A 14 8.76 -29.23 -4.29
C THR A 14 7.48 -29.67 -3.59
N LYS A 15 7.18 -29.19 -2.38
CA LYS A 15 5.90 -29.48 -1.68
C LYS A 15 4.87 -28.35 -1.87
N GLY A 16 4.22 -28.34 -3.04
CA GLY A 16 2.77 -28.10 -3.14
C GLY A 16 2.25 -26.66 -3.25
N LYS A 17 1.89 -26.29 -4.50
CA LYS A 17 0.92 -25.24 -4.91
C LYS A 17 1.36 -23.78 -4.86
N HIS A 18 2.51 -23.44 -5.46
CA HIS A 18 2.69 -22.09 -5.98
C HIS A 18 2.75 -22.20 -7.50
N GLU A 19 1.76 -21.62 -8.20
CA GLU A 19 1.80 -21.52 -9.65
C GLU A 19 3.12 -20.81 -10.03
N PRO A 20 3.86 -21.29 -11.04
CA PRO A 20 5.07 -20.62 -11.47
C PRO A 20 4.69 -19.19 -11.87
N TYR A 21 5.39 -18.20 -11.32
CA TYR A 21 5.29 -16.82 -11.80
C TYR A 21 6.11 -16.73 -13.10
N PRO A 22 5.55 -16.28 -14.23
CA PRO A 22 4.17 -15.82 -14.43
C PRO A 22 3.16 -16.97 -14.63
N SER A 23 1.98 -16.82 -14.01
CA SER A 23 0.89 -17.80 -14.13
C SER A 23 0.42 -17.91 -15.59
N LYS A 24 0.05 -19.11 -16.06
CA LYS A 24 -0.44 -19.31 -17.44
C LYS A 24 -1.82 -18.69 -17.69
N ASP A 25 -2.48 -18.18 -16.65
CA ASP A 25 -3.82 -17.64 -16.67
C ASP A 25 -3.79 -16.13 -16.96
N PHE A 26 -4.37 -15.74 -18.09
CA PHE A 26 -4.38 -14.36 -18.57
C PHE A 26 -5.04 -13.39 -17.57
N LEU A 27 -6.08 -13.85 -16.87
CA LEU A 27 -6.80 -13.02 -15.90
C LEU A 27 -5.95 -12.66 -14.68
N LYS A 28 -5.14 -13.61 -14.19
CA LYS A 28 -4.25 -13.39 -13.05
C LYS A 28 -3.14 -12.39 -13.38
N ASN A 29 -2.54 -12.51 -14.57
CA ASN A 29 -1.51 -11.57 -15.01
C ASN A 29 -2.06 -10.14 -15.25
N ILE A 30 -3.30 -10.02 -15.74
CA ILE A 30 -3.97 -8.70 -15.84
C ILE A 30 -4.21 -8.13 -14.45
N LEU A 31 -4.74 -8.93 -13.53
CA LEU A 31 -5.04 -8.50 -12.18
C LEU A 31 -3.77 -8.04 -11.45
N ASP A 32 -2.67 -8.79 -11.55
CA ASP A 32 -1.39 -8.41 -10.98
C ASP A 32 -0.94 -7.03 -11.47
N ARG A 33 -1.00 -6.77 -12.78
CA ARG A 33 -0.67 -5.45 -13.35
C ARG A 33 -1.65 -4.37 -12.90
N ALA A 34 -2.94 -4.67 -12.86
CA ALA A 34 -3.97 -3.73 -12.46
C ALA A 34 -3.78 -3.25 -11.01
N ILE A 35 -3.35 -4.14 -10.10
CA ILE A 35 -3.09 -3.77 -8.70
C ILE A 35 -1.97 -2.75 -8.59
N TYR A 36 -0.86 -2.93 -9.32
CA TYR A 36 0.23 -1.96 -9.32
C TYR A 36 -0.21 -0.61 -9.88
N ILE A 37 -0.94 -0.63 -11.00
CA ILE A 37 -1.47 0.60 -11.61
C ILE A 37 -2.44 1.29 -10.66
N ALA A 38 -3.34 0.56 -10.02
CA ALA A 38 -4.31 1.10 -9.07
C ALA A 38 -3.64 1.75 -7.85
N GLY A 39 -2.55 1.15 -7.34
CA GLY A 39 -1.78 1.73 -6.24
C GLY A 39 -1.16 3.09 -6.59
N ILE A 40 -0.52 3.18 -7.76
CA ILE A 40 0.06 4.44 -8.26
C ILE A 40 -1.04 5.45 -8.56
N PHE A 41 -2.11 5.00 -9.24
CA PHE A 41 -3.25 5.83 -9.60
C PHE A 41 -3.90 6.46 -8.36
N GLY A 42 -4.09 5.68 -7.30
CA GLY A 42 -4.63 6.19 -6.03
C GLY A 42 -3.78 7.32 -5.44
N LEU A 43 -2.45 7.19 -5.45
CA LEU A 43 -1.54 8.24 -4.98
C LEU A 43 -1.63 9.50 -5.86
N VAL A 44 -1.65 9.34 -7.18
CA VAL A 44 -1.79 10.46 -8.12
C VAL A 44 -3.12 11.17 -7.94
N MET A 45 -4.22 10.43 -7.75
CA MET A 45 -5.55 10.99 -7.50
C MET A 45 -5.69 11.68 -6.14
N THR A 46 -4.72 11.50 -5.24
CA THR A 46 -4.65 12.24 -3.98
C THR A 46 -4.07 13.64 -4.18
N ILE A 47 -3.31 13.88 -5.25
CA ILE A 47 -2.68 15.18 -5.53
C ILE A 47 -3.71 16.30 -5.73
N PRO A 48 -4.79 16.15 -6.54
CA PRO A 48 -5.82 17.17 -6.66
C PRO A 48 -6.46 17.54 -5.32
N GLN A 49 -6.65 16.57 -4.42
CA GLN A 49 -7.19 16.81 -3.09
C GLN A 49 -6.25 17.69 -2.25
N ILE A 50 -4.94 17.46 -2.34
CA ILE A 50 -3.91 18.28 -1.68
C ILE A 50 -3.89 19.68 -2.29
N LEU A 51 -3.90 19.81 -3.62
CA LEU A 51 -3.93 21.11 -4.29
C LEU A 51 -5.16 21.94 -3.90
N LYS A 52 -6.34 21.32 -3.81
CA LYS A 52 -7.56 22.00 -3.34
C LYS A 52 -7.38 22.59 -1.93
N ILE A 53 -6.70 21.87 -1.04
CA ILE A 53 -6.48 22.32 0.34
C ILE A 53 -5.46 23.46 0.39
N TYR A 54 -4.33 23.36 -0.29
CA TYR A 54 -3.22 24.32 -0.12
C TYR A 54 -3.26 25.50 -1.10
N VAL A 55 -3.77 25.30 -2.32
CA VAL A 55 -3.84 26.34 -3.36
C VAL A 55 -5.16 27.08 -3.29
N GLU A 56 -6.28 26.35 -3.30
CA GLU A 56 -7.62 26.96 -3.26
C GLU A 56 -8.04 27.33 -1.82
N GLN A 57 -7.30 26.85 -0.80
CA GLN A 57 -7.64 27.03 0.61
C GLN A 57 -9.08 26.60 0.94
N ASN A 58 -9.60 25.66 0.15
CA ASN A 58 -10.98 25.23 0.23
C ASN A 58 -11.04 23.83 0.85
N VAL A 59 -11.36 23.81 2.13
CA VAL A 59 -11.54 22.58 2.91
C VAL A 59 -13.00 22.15 3.02
N SER A 60 -13.92 22.84 2.32
CA SER A 60 -15.35 22.55 2.38
C SER A 60 -15.66 21.13 1.89
N GLY A 61 -16.38 20.38 2.71
CA GLY A 61 -16.77 18.99 2.44
C GLY A 61 -15.69 17.96 2.78
N ILE A 62 -14.52 18.37 3.29
CA ILE A 62 -13.47 17.43 3.70
C ILE A 62 -13.66 17.05 5.17
N SER A 63 -14.01 15.80 5.43
CA SER A 63 -14.16 15.27 6.79
C SER A 63 -12.82 14.85 7.39
N VAL A 64 -12.30 15.62 8.36
CA VAL A 64 -11.08 15.28 9.11
C VAL A 64 -11.21 13.90 9.76
N LEU A 65 -12.36 13.60 10.35
CA LEU A 65 -12.62 12.32 11.01
C LEU A 65 -12.45 11.13 10.05
N THR A 66 -12.90 11.28 8.80
CA THR A 66 -12.73 10.25 7.76
C THR A 66 -11.26 10.02 7.44
N TRP A 67 -10.48 11.09 7.29
CA TRP A 67 -9.05 10.98 7.00
C TRP A 67 -8.25 10.41 8.17
N VAL A 68 -8.62 10.74 9.41
CA VAL A 68 -8.04 10.14 10.62
C VAL A 68 -8.37 8.64 10.71
N ALA A 69 -9.61 8.23 10.45
CA ALA A 69 -9.97 6.82 10.42
C ALA A 69 -9.16 6.05 9.38
N TYR A 70 -8.98 6.63 8.18
CA TYR A 70 -8.12 6.05 7.15
C TYR A 70 -6.64 6.03 7.51
N LEU A 71 -6.15 7.01 8.27
CA LEU A 71 -4.79 7.04 8.78
C LEU A 71 -4.56 5.86 9.72
N LEU A 72 -5.44 5.67 10.70
CA LEU A 72 -5.38 4.54 11.63
C LEU A 72 -5.43 3.19 10.91
N MET A 73 -6.32 3.05 9.92
CA MET A 73 -6.38 1.85 9.09
C MET A 73 -5.05 1.60 8.35
N SER A 74 -4.44 2.63 7.77
CA SER A 74 -3.13 2.50 7.12
C SER A 74 -2.04 2.08 8.09
N LEU A 75 -2.04 2.61 9.33
CA LEU A 75 -1.07 2.22 10.35
C LEU A 75 -1.20 0.74 10.71
N THR A 76 -2.43 0.21 10.79
CA THR A 76 -2.66 -1.24 10.98
C THR A 76 -2.03 -2.06 9.85
N TRP A 77 -2.15 -1.62 8.59
CA TRP A 77 -1.52 -2.30 7.45
C TRP A 77 0.01 -2.21 7.46
N VAL A 78 0.57 -1.06 7.86
CA VAL A 78 2.03 -0.93 8.05
C VAL A 78 2.50 -1.90 9.13
N ALA A 79 1.83 -1.94 10.28
CA ALA A 79 2.16 -2.85 11.37
C ALA A 79 2.05 -4.32 10.92
N TYR A 80 1.00 -4.67 10.19
CA TYR A 80 0.83 -5.99 9.59
C TYR A 80 2.00 -6.34 8.65
N GLY A 81 2.37 -5.43 7.74
CA GLY A 81 3.47 -5.60 6.82
C GLY A 81 4.81 -5.79 7.54
N ILE A 82 5.06 -5.07 8.63
CA ILE A 82 6.26 -5.22 9.46
C ILE A 82 6.30 -6.62 10.10
N VAL A 83 5.21 -7.05 10.73
CA VAL A 83 5.13 -8.36 11.40
C VAL A 83 5.34 -9.51 10.40
N HIS A 84 4.76 -9.41 9.20
CA HIS A 84 4.86 -10.44 8.16
C HIS A 84 6.07 -10.27 7.24
N LYS A 85 6.89 -9.23 7.44
CA LYS A 85 8.07 -8.89 6.62
C LYS A 85 7.75 -8.63 5.14
N GLU A 86 6.55 -8.14 4.86
CA GLU A 86 6.04 -7.82 3.52
C GLU A 86 6.44 -6.40 3.11
N LYS A 87 7.65 -6.24 2.55
CA LYS A 87 8.20 -4.94 2.15
C LYS A 87 7.26 -4.10 1.25
N PRO A 88 6.58 -4.68 0.23
CA PRO A 88 5.70 -3.88 -0.64
C PRO A 88 4.55 -3.24 0.13
N LEU A 89 3.95 -3.94 1.09
CA LEU A 89 2.88 -3.41 1.93
C LEU A 89 3.40 -2.27 2.81
N ILE A 90 4.56 -2.46 3.46
CA ILE A 90 5.16 -1.43 4.32
C ILE A 90 5.39 -0.15 3.54
N ILE A 91 6.02 -0.23 2.36
CA ILE A 91 6.34 0.96 1.54
C ILE A 91 5.06 1.64 1.08
N THR A 92 4.11 0.88 0.52
CA THR A 92 2.87 1.41 -0.03
C THR A 92 2.04 2.11 1.05
N TYR A 93 1.79 1.45 2.18
CA TYR A 93 0.97 2.03 3.22
C TYR A 93 1.68 3.14 4.00
N SER A 94 3.02 3.14 4.08
CA SER A 94 3.78 4.28 4.62
C SER A 94 3.63 5.54 3.76
N LEU A 95 3.66 5.39 2.43
CA LEU A 95 3.39 6.52 1.52
C LEU A 95 1.95 7.04 1.71
N TRP A 96 0.98 6.15 1.87
CA TRP A 96 -0.39 6.54 2.18
C TRP A 96 -0.53 7.26 3.53
N VAL A 97 0.21 6.85 4.56
CA VAL A 97 0.25 7.55 5.85
C VAL A 97 0.70 9.00 5.66
N ILE A 98 1.79 9.22 4.90
CA ILE A 98 2.31 10.56 4.64
C ILE A 98 1.26 11.42 3.92
N MET A 99 0.63 10.90 2.86
CA MET A 99 -0.40 11.64 2.11
C MET A 99 -1.59 12.04 3.01
N LYS A 100 -2.04 11.12 3.87
CA LYS A 100 -3.15 11.39 4.80
C LYS A 100 -2.77 12.42 5.86
N LEU A 101 -1.54 12.38 6.38
CA LEU A 101 -1.04 13.39 7.32
C LEU A 101 -0.98 14.77 6.67
N VAL A 102 -0.51 14.88 5.42
CA VAL A 102 -0.51 16.13 4.65
C VAL A 102 -1.93 16.68 4.52
N ILE A 103 -2.90 15.83 4.17
CA ILE A 103 -4.31 16.24 4.07
C ILE A 103 -4.87 16.70 5.42
N ILE A 104 -4.69 15.90 6.48
CA ILE A 104 -5.18 16.24 7.83
C ILE A 104 -4.57 17.57 8.28
N PHE A 105 -3.26 17.75 8.12
CA PHE A 105 -2.58 18.97 8.51
C PHE A 105 -3.06 20.18 7.71
N GLY A 106 -3.19 20.05 6.39
CA GLY A 106 -3.72 21.12 5.55
C GLY A 106 -5.16 21.49 5.92
N VAL A 107 -6.02 20.51 6.19
CA VAL A 107 -7.39 20.79 6.64
C VAL A 107 -7.39 21.52 7.98
N MET A 108 -6.58 21.10 8.95
CA MET A 108 -6.50 21.77 10.25
C MET A 108 -5.93 23.20 10.16
N LEU A 109 -5.09 23.48 9.16
CA LEU A 109 -4.49 24.81 8.97
C LEU A 109 -5.47 25.82 8.36
N TYR A 110 -6.33 25.38 7.45
CA TYR A 110 -7.25 26.25 6.70
C TYR A 110 -8.73 26.13 7.13
N ASN A 111 -9.00 25.41 8.22
CA ASN A 111 -10.33 25.29 8.83
C ASN A 111 -10.55 26.36 9.90
#